data_AF-A0A1I4IIE0-F1
#
_entry.id   AF-A0A1I4IIE0-F1
#
_cell.length_a   1.000
_cell.length_b   1.000
_cell.length_c   1.000
_cell.angle_alpha   90.00
_cell.angle_beta   90.00
_cell.angle_gamma   90.00
#
_symmetry.space_group_name_H-M   'P 1'
#
loop_
_entity.id
_entity.type
_entity.pdbx_description
1 polymer ?
#
loop_
_entity_poly.entity_id
_entity_poly.type
_entity_poly.pdbx_seq_one_letter_code
_entity_poly.pdbx_strand_id
1 'polypeptide(L)'
;MTPKEWYYAVADGRDDGLCRIPLDDKEFFAGWIRHKPPYFSYELYGGHPWDIIYKYSFKLRLFVDPDWNSDKCKLVIIGDSADRSTEIIRSFLAIRRAGYAVELRGYEILTDRFLEKDYLAVVEADPSHRGSIIAGHFARDEISLCKIKEKEILDKIIQATEWEKLDEVKLIDVIER
;
A
#
# COMPACT_ATOMS: atom_id res chain seq x y z
N MET A 1 4.95 29.32 5.79
CA MET A 1 4.57 28.25 6.71
C MET A 1 5.78 27.38 6.97
N THR A 2 6.06 27.10 8.24
CA THR A 2 7.06 26.11 8.68
C THR A 2 6.59 24.69 8.34
N PRO A 3 7.48 23.67 8.32
CA PRO A 3 7.06 22.28 8.14
C PRO A 3 6.00 21.82 9.15
N LYS A 4 6.10 22.29 10.40
CA LYS A 4 5.14 21.99 11.47
C LYS A 4 3.78 22.64 11.22
N GLU A 5 3.76 23.88 10.76
CA GLU A 5 2.51 24.56 10.35
C GLU A 5 1.86 23.89 9.15
N TRP A 6 2.66 23.44 8.18
CA TRP A 6 2.18 22.67 7.04
C TRP A 6 1.55 21.36 7.48
N TYR A 7 2.22 20.63 8.38
CA TYR A 7 1.69 19.39 8.94
C TYR A 7 0.32 19.61 9.58
N TYR A 8 0.18 20.63 10.43
CA TYR A 8 -1.09 20.95 11.08
C TYR A 8 -2.19 21.38 10.11
N ALA A 9 -1.84 21.99 8.98
CA ALA A 9 -2.81 22.42 7.99
C ALA A 9 -3.38 21.26 7.14
N VAL A 10 -2.66 20.14 7.03
CA VAL A 10 -3.00 19.06 6.07
C VAL A 10 -3.18 17.68 6.72
N ALA A 11 -2.69 17.47 7.94
CA ALA A 11 -2.92 16.25 8.69
C ALA A 11 -4.39 16.15 9.09
N ASP A 12 -4.95 14.94 9.07
CA ASP A 12 -6.34 14.70 9.46
C ASP A 12 -6.51 14.44 10.98
N GLY A 13 -5.45 14.69 11.75
CA GLY A 13 -5.40 14.58 13.20
C GLY A 13 -5.17 13.16 13.73
N ARG A 14 -5.14 12.11 12.90
CA ARG A 14 -4.88 10.73 13.34
C ARG A 14 -3.38 10.43 13.36
N ASP A 15 -2.69 11.01 14.33
CA ASP A 15 -1.24 11.00 14.43
C ASP A 15 -0.69 10.39 15.72
N ASP A 16 -1.54 9.74 16.52
CA ASP A 16 -1.21 9.12 17.81
C ASP A 16 -0.47 10.06 18.78
N GLY A 17 -0.73 11.37 18.69
CA GLY A 17 -0.12 12.39 19.54
C GLY A 17 1.16 13.00 18.98
N LEU A 18 1.56 12.68 17.74
CA LEU A 18 2.73 13.28 17.08
C LEU A 18 2.64 14.82 17.05
N CYS A 19 1.45 15.39 16.85
CA CYS A 19 1.27 16.84 16.88
C CYS A 19 1.65 17.48 18.22
N ARG A 20 1.65 16.71 19.33
CA ARG A 20 1.89 17.19 20.69
C ARG A 20 3.38 17.14 21.07
N ILE A 21 4.24 16.47 20.29
CA ILE A 21 5.66 16.40 20.61
C ILE A 21 6.40 17.70 20.19
N PRO A 22 7.44 18.12 20.95
CA PRO A 22 8.32 19.21 20.53
C PRO A 22 9.00 18.87 19.20
N LEU A 23 9.22 19.90 18.38
CA LEU A 23 10.03 19.74 17.16
C LEU A 23 11.50 19.58 17.57
N ASP A 24 12.26 18.77 16.84
CA ASP A 24 13.70 18.56 17.04
C ASP A 24 14.11 18.01 18.42
N ASP A 25 13.18 17.37 19.14
CA ASP A 25 13.47 16.68 20.40
C ASP A 25 13.57 15.17 20.19
N LYS A 26 14.81 14.67 20.24
CA LYS A 26 15.13 13.26 20.02
C LYS A 26 14.50 12.34 21.06
N GLU A 27 14.37 12.77 22.32
CA GLU A 27 13.90 11.92 23.41
C GLU A 27 12.39 11.76 23.34
N PHE A 28 11.68 12.86 23.09
CA PHE A 28 10.24 12.83 22.86
C PHE A 28 9.88 12.02 21.62
N PHE A 29 10.59 12.21 20.51
CA PHE A 29 10.36 11.41 19.31
C PHE A 29 10.63 9.92 19.53
N ALA A 30 11.74 9.58 20.20
CA ALA A 30 12.10 8.20 20.53
C ALA A 30 11.08 7.53 21.46
N GLY A 31 10.52 8.28 22.40
CA GLY A 31 9.44 7.83 23.29
C GLY A 31 8.14 7.59 22.52
N TRP A 32 7.74 8.54 21.66
CA TRP A 32 6.52 8.46 20.85
C TRP A 32 6.57 7.29 19.87
N ILE A 33 7.63 7.16 19.05
CA ILE A 33 7.73 6.09 18.04
C ILE A 33 7.81 4.68 18.66
N ARG A 34 8.24 4.58 19.91
CA ARG A 34 8.28 3.32 20.68
C ARG A 34 7.06 3.13 21.57
N HIS A 35 6.01 3.92 21.35
CA HIS A 35 4.72 3.86 22.04
C HIS A 35 4.82 3.93 23.57
N LYS A 36 5.77 4.70 24.10
CA LYS A 36 5.99 4.84 25.55
C LYS A 36 5.13 5.96 26.14
N PRO A 37 4.34 5.72 27.20
CA PRO A 37 3.77 6.79 28.00
C PRO A 37 4.88 7.64 28.64
N PRO A 38 4.70 8.97 28.83
CA PRO A 38 3.55 9.79 28.42
C PRO A 38 3.63 10.32 26.97
N TYR A 39 4.63 9.90 26.20
CA TYR A 39 4.93 10.45 24.87
C TYR A 39 3.96 10.01 23.77
N PHE A 40 3.28 8.89 23.96
CA PHE A 40 2.36 8.28 23.00
C PHE A 40 0.94 8.14 23.57
N SER A 41 -0.08 8.33 22.73
CA SER A 41 -1.48 8.19 23.11
C SER A 41 -2.25 7.30 22.13
N TYR A 42 -2.92 6.27 22.66
CA TYR A 42 -3.86 5.43 21.89
C TYR A 42 -5.27 6.06 21.77
N GLU A 43 -5.47 7.31 22.20
CA GLU A 43 -6.78 7.99 22.12
C GLU A 43 -7.34 8.04 20.69
N LEU A 44 -6.45 8.05 19.69
CA LEU A 44 -6.77 8.20 18.27
C LEU A 44 -6.43 6.93 17.49
N TYR A 45 -6.95 5.77 17.93
CA TYR A 45 -6.75 4.46 17.31
C TYR A 45 -6.65 4.52 15.77
N GLY A 46 -5.51 4.07 15.25
CA GLY A 46 -5.26 3.93 13.81
C GLY A 46 -4.46 5.07 13.20
N GLY A 47 -3.45 5.60 13.90
CA GLY A 47 -2.60 6.66 13.39
C GLY A 47 -1.92 6.33 12.07
N HIS A 48 -1.96 7.27 11.13
CA HIS A 48 -1.22 7.24 9.86
C HIS A 48 -0.56 8.59 9.62
N PRO A 49 0.31 9.03 10.56
CA PRO A 49 0.82 10.40 10.61
C PRO A 49 1.52 10.89 9.33
N TRP A 50 1.92 10.00 8.42
CA TRP A 50 2.66 10.37 7.22
C TRP A 50 2.16 9.66 5.94
N ASP A 51 0.86 9.35 5.85
CA ASP A 51 0.30 8.89 4.57
C ASP A 51 0.45 10.01 3.51
N ILE A 52 1.23 9.75 2.45
CA ILE A 52 1.49 10.73 1.38
C ILE A 52 0.30 10.80 0.42
N ILE A 53 -0.23 9.64 0.03
CA ILE A 53 -1.44 9.52 -0.78
C ILE A 53 -2.32 8.44 -0.15
N TYR A 54 -3.42 8.88 0.46
CA TYR A 54 -4.43 7.98 1.02
C TYR A 54 -5.61 7.82 0.07
N LYS A 55 -5.65 6.71 -0.67
CA LYS A 55 -6.85 6.20 -1.34
C LYS A 55 -6.96 4.72 -1.04
N TYR A 56 -8.16 4.26 -0.65
CA TYR A 56 -8.42 2.98 0.04
C TYR A 56 -7.62 1.76 -0.50
N SER A 57 -7.36 1.70 -1.80
CA SER A 57 -6.73 0.56 -2.47
C SER A 57 -5.38 0.87 -3.19
N PHE A 58 -4.89 2.11 -3.08
CA PHE A 58 -3.69 2.62 -3.77
C PHE A 58 -2.77 3.44 -2.86
N LYS A 59 -2.47 2.90 -1.68
CA LYS A 59 -1.82 3.68 -0.64
C LYS A 59 -0.34 3.88 -0.97
N LEU A 60 0.09 5.15 -0.96
CA LEU A 60 1.50 5.51 -0.81
C LEU A 60 1.66 6.04 0.61
N ARG A 61 2.26 5.22 1.47
CA ARG A 61 2.46 5.55 2.88
C ARG A 61 3.92 5.77 3.17
N LEU A 62 4.23 6.77 3.98
CA LEU A 62 5.51 6.92 4.63
C LEU A 62 5.32 6.62 6.11
N PHE A 63 6.31 6.00 6.73
CA PHE A 63 6.42 5.97 8.19
C PHE A 63 7.86 5.73 8.62
N VAL A 64 8.07 5.85 9.92
CA VAL A 64 9.36 5.59 10.57
C VAL A 64 9.29 4.20 11.21
N ASP A 65 10.25 3.35 10.89
CA ASP A 65 10.39 2.01 11.45
C ASP A 65 11.56 2.03 12.45
N PRO A 66 11.29 1.95 13.76
CA PRO A 66 12.35 1.93 14.76
C PRO A 66 13.03 0.56 14.81
N ASP A 67 14.35 0.55 14.94
CA ASP A 67 15.04 -0.64 15.44
C ASP A 67 14.75 -0.74 16.94
N TRP A 68 14.05 -1.79 17.35
CA TRP A 68 13.65 -1.99 18.74
C TRP A 68 14.84 -2.27 19.67
N ASN A 69 15.99 -2.64 19.12
CA ASN A 69 17.20 -2.97 19.88
C ASN A 69 18.27 -1.86 19.85
N SER A 70 17.99 -0.72 19.22
CA SER A 70 18.91 0.42 19.20
C SER A 70 18.18 1.76 19.10
N ASP A 71 18.92 2.87 19.10
CA ASP A 71 18.35 4.20 18.87
C ASP A 71 18.13 4.52 17.38
N LYS A 72 18.42 3.57 16.49
CA LYS A 72 18.30 3.76 15.04
C LYS A 72 16.86 3.67 14.59
N CYS A 73 16.53 4.43 13.56
CA CYS A 73 15.28 4.34 12.83
C CYS A 73 15.57 4.41 11.34
N LYS A 74 14.67 3.88 10.52
CA LYS A 74 14.69 4.08 9.07
C LYS A 74 13.34 4.59 8.60
N LEU A 75 13.33 5.27 7.45
CA LEU A 75 12.09 5.58 6.75
C LEU A 75 11.62 4.33 6.00
N VAL A 76 10.32 4.18 5.88
CA VAL A 76 9.71 3.12 5.09
C VAL A 76 8.63 3.72 4.21
N ILE A 77 8.75 3.47 2.91
CA ILE A 77 7.65 3.67 1.97
C ILE A 77 6.93 2.35 1.77
N ILE A 78 5.61 2.33 1.94
CA ILE A 78 4.76 1.23 1.49
C ILE A 78 3.98 1.70 0.26
N GLY A 79 4.05 0.90 -0.79
CA GLY A 79 3.24 1.06 -1.97
C GLY A 79 3.69 0.11 -3.07
N ASP A 80 2.71 -0.51 -3.71
CA ASP A 80 2.96 -1.58 -4.67
C ASP A 80 1.99 -1.58 -5.84
N SER A 81 1.10 -0.59 -6.00
CA SER A 81 0.12 -0.59 -7.11
C SER A 81 0.72 -0.18 -8.45
N ALA A 82 0.26 -0.82 -9.52
CA ALA A 82 0.59 -0.47 -10.90
C ALA A 82 0.35 1.02 -11.19
N ASP A 83 -0.84 1.52 -10.83
CA ASP A 83 -1.29 2.90 -11.11
C ASP A 83 -0.43 3.99 -10.45
N ARG A 84 0.38 3.62 -9.45
CA ARG A 84 1.22 4.55 -8.67
C ARG A 84 2.70 4.18 -8.68
N SER A 85 3.11 3.25 -9.53
CA SER A 85 4.49 2.75 -9.56
C SER A 85 5.50 3.89 -9.74
N THR A 86 5.17 4.87 -10.60
CA THR A 86 6.02 6.05 -10.83
C THR A 86 6.18 6.90 -9.57
N GLU A 87 5.10 7.23 -8.88
CA GLU A 87 5.11 8.05 -7.66
C GLU A 87 5.82 7.35 -6.52
N ILE A 88 5.59 6.04 -6.35
CA ILE A 88 6.26 5.21 -5.35
C ILE A 88 7.77 5.24 -5.56
N ILE A 89 8.23 4.90 -6.78
CA ILE A 89 9.67 4.83 -7.10
C ILE A 89 10.32 6.20 -6.97
N ARG A 90 9.68 7.26 -7.48
CA ARG A 90 10.22 8.63 -7.38
C ARG A 90 10.34 9.09 -5.93
N SER A 91 9.36 8.77 -5.09
CA SER A 91 9.39 9.10 -3.65
C SER A 91 10.54 8.38 -2.95
N PHE A 92 10.67 7.06 -3.17
CA PHE A 92 11.77 6.27 -2.61
C PHE A 92 13.14 6.82 -3.00
N LEU A 93 13.33 7.07 -4.31
CA LEU A 93 14.59 7.60 -4.81
C LEU A 93 14.88 9.03 -4.31
N ALA A 94 13.86 9.87 -4.12
CA ALA A 94 14.04 11.20 -3.56
C ALA A 94 14.57 11.15 -2.12
N ILE A 95 13.97 10.31 -1.27
CA ILE A 95 14.42 10.11 0.11
C ILE A 95 15.84 9.55 0.15
N ARG A 96 16.13 8.54 -0.69
CA ARG A 96 17.46 7.94 -0.77
C ARG A 96 18.53 8.94 -1.23
N ARG A 97 18.22 9.76 -2.24
CA ARG A 97 19.14 10.83 -2.71
C ARG A 97 19.38 11.92 -1.68
N ALA A 98 18.42 12.17 -0.78
CA ALA A 98 18.59 13.08 0.34
C ALA A 98 19.46 12.51 1.48
N GLY A 99 19.93 11.26 1.35
CA GLY A 99 20.87 10.63 2.30
C GLY A 99 20.22 9.91 3.47
N TYR A 100 18.88 9.78 3.48
CA TYR A 100 18.18 9.05 4.54
C TYR A 100 18.22 7.54 4.31
N ALA A 101 18.30 6.79 5.42
CA ALA A 101 18.02 5.36 5.41
C ALA A 101 16.54 5.14 5.08
N VAL A 102 16.26 4.44 3.98
CA VAL A 102 14.90 4.18 3.52
C VAL A 102 14.75 2.77 2.97
N GLU A 103 13.64 2.13 3.31
CA GLU A 103 13.18 0.87 2.74
C GLU A 103 11.93 1.10 1.89
N LEU A 104 11.82 0.37 0.79
CA LEU A 104 10.59 0.28 -0.01
C LEU A 104 9.96 -1.08 0.23
N ARG A 105 8.81 -1.13 0.92
CA ARG A 105 8.02 -2.35 1.11
C ARG A 105 7.04 -2.52 -0.03
N GLY A 106 7.01 -3.72 -0.61
CA GLY A 106 6.29 -4.02 -1.87
C GLY A 106 7.18 -3.91 -3.11
N TYR A 107 8.50 -3.79 -2.93
CA TYR A 107 9.45 -3.69 -4.05
C TYR A 107 9.47 -4.96 -4.90
N GLU A 108 9.12 -6.11 -4.35
CA GLU A 108 9.04 -7.39 -5.05
C GLU A 108 8.03 -7.29 -6.21
N ILE A 109 6.82 -6.80 -5.91
CA ILE A 109 5.76 -6.60 -6.90
C ILE A 109 6.20 -5.58 -7.97
N LEU A 110 6.84 -4.49 -7.56
CA LEU A 110 7.36 -3.50 -8.53
C LEU A 110 8.46 -4.10 -9.41
N THR A 111 9.29 -4.96 -8.85
CA THR A 111 10.39 -5.63 -9.57
C THR A 111 9.82 -6.63 -10.57
N ASP A 112 8.84 -7.43 -10.15
CA ASP A 112 8.19 -8.41 -11.03
C ASP A 112 7.55 -7.72 -12.24
N ARG A 113 6.95 -6.53 -12.09
CA ARG A 113 6.48 -5.72 -13.22
C ARG A 113 7.57 -5.39 -14.23
N PHE A 114 8.73 -4.94 -13.76
CA PHE A 114 9.86 -4.64 -14.66
C PHE A 114 10.43 -5.88 -15.34
N LEU A 115 10.25 -7.04 -14.72
CA LEU A 115 10.69 -8.32 -15.25
C LEU A 115 9.60 -9.05 -16.05
N GLU A 116 8.41 -8.44 -16.21
CA GLU A 116 7.24 -9.04 -16.86
C GLU A 116 6.83 -10.38 -16.21
N LYS A 117 6.90 -10.43 -14.88
CA LYS A 117 6.56 -11.58 -14.04
C LYS A 117 5.35 -11.35 -13.14
N ASP A 118 4.80 -10.14 -13.13
CA ASP A 118 3.62 -9.83 -12.36
C ASP A 118 2.35 -10.35 -13.03
N TYR A 119 1.31 -10.52 -12.23
CA TYR A 119 -0.01 -10.95 -12.70
C TYR A 119 -1.03 -9.85 -12.45
N LEU A 120 -1.92 -9.68 -13.43
CA LEU A 120 -3.12 -8.85 -13.33
C LEU A 120 -4.34 -9.76 -13.31
N ALA A 121 -5.24 -9.53 -12.36
CA ALA A 121 -6.51 -10.24 -12.31
C ALA A 121 -7.44 -9.69 -13.40
N VAL A 122 -8.08 -10.56 -14.16
CA VAL A 122 -9.09 -10.16 -15.15
C VAL A 122 -10.46 -10.16 -14.47
N VAL A 123 -11.13 -9.01 -14.46
CA VAL A 123 -12.44 -8.84 -13.80
C VAL A 123 -13.50 -8.26 -14.75
N GLU A 124 -14.76 -8.63 -14.51
CA GLU A 124 -15.93 -8.10 -15.23
C GLU A 124 -16.58 -6.91 -14.51
N ALA A 125 -15.89 -6.30 -13.56
CA ALA A 125 -16.39 -5.20 -12.74
C ALA A 125 -15.37 -4.05 -12.64
N ASP A 126 -15.72 -3.01 -11.89
CA ASP A 126 -14.75 -1.99 -11.50
C ASP A 126 -13.68 -2.60 -10.60
N PRO A 127 -12.39 -2.40 -10.91
CA PRO A 127 -11.30 -2.95 -10.13
C PRO A 127 -11.35 -2.56 -8.64
N SER A 128 -11.20 -3.55 -7.76
CA SER A 128 -11.18 -3.35 -6.31
C SER A 128 -9.78 -2.94 -5.82
N HIS A 129 -8.76 -3.32 -6.59
CA HIS A 129 -7.33 -3.14 -6.31
C HIS A 129 -6.91 -3.72 -4.95
N ARG A 130 -7.55 -4.82 -4.56
CA ARG A 130 -7.21 -5.63 -3.39
C ARG A 130 -6.63 -6.92 -3.94
N GLY A 131 -5.30 -6.97 -4.11
CA GLY A 131 -4.65 -8.11 -4.73
C GLY A 131 -5.12 -9.45 -4.15
N SER A 132 -5.18 -10.49 -4.99
CA SER A 132 -5.68 -11.81 -4.64
C SER A 132 -4.80 -12.90 -5.23
N ILE A 133 -4.90 -14.11 -4.68
CA ILE A 133 -4.34 -15.30 -5.32
C ILE A 133 -5.40 -15.86 -6.25
N ILE A 134 -5.08 -16.01 -7.53
CA ILE A 134 -5.95 -16.53 -8.59
C ILE A 134 -5.12 -17.50 -9.41
N ALA A 135 -5.64 -18.71 -9.65
CA ALA A 135 -4.93 -19.77 -10.37
C ALA A 135 -3.51 -20.04 -9.81
N GLY A 136 -3.30 -19.87 -8.51
CA GLY A 136 -1.99 -20.05 -7.85
C GLY A 136 -1.02 -18.88 -7.98
N HIS A 137 -1.41 -17.79 -8.65
CA HIS A 137 -0.61 -16.59 -8.84
C HIS A 137 -1.14 -15.42 -8.00
N PHE A 138 -0.24 -14.65 -7.37
CA PHE A 138 -0.64 -13.42 -6.71
C PHE A 138 -0.78 -12.30 -7.75
N ALA A 139 -2.02 -11.90 -8.01
CA ALA A 139 -2.34 -10.77 -8.86
C ALA A 139 -2.57 -9.53 -8.00
N ARG A 140 -1.65 -8.56 -8.07
CA ARG A 140 -1.73 -7.36 -7.21
C ARG A 140 -2.80 -6.38 -7.66
N ASP A 141 -2.85 -6.13 -8.97
CA ASP A 141 -3.77 -5.20 -9.62
C ASP A 141 -4.71 -5.98 -10.55
N GLU A 142 -5.71 -5.28 -11.08
CA GLU A 142 -6.79 -5.89 -11.83
C GLU A 142 -7.01 -5.10 -13.13
N ILE A 143 -7.38 -5.80 -14.20
CA ILE A 143 -7.82 -5.24 -15.47
C ILE A 143 -9.31 -5.55 -15.66
N SER A 144 -10.07 -4.51 -15.99
CA SER A 144 -11.52 -4.64 -16.22
C SER A 144 -11.80 -4.80 -17.70
N LEU A 145 -12.30 -5.96 -18.12
CA LEU A 145 -12.66 -6.21 -19.52
C LEU A 145 -13.75 -5.25 -19.99
N CYS A 146 -14.67 -4.88 -19.11
CA CYS A 146 -15.77 -3.95 -19.40
C CYS A 146 -15.31 -2.53 -19.77
N LYS A 147 -14.06 -2.17 -19.44
CA LYS A 147 -13.47 -0.86 -19.79
C LYS A 147 -12.79 -0.85 -21.15
N ILE A 148 -12.57 -2.01 -21.76
CA ILE A 148 -11.87 -2.16 -23.04
C ILE A 148 -12.93 -2.24 -24.15
N LYS A 149 -12.90 -1.28 -25.07
CA LYS A 149 -13.91 -1.19 -26.14
C LYS A 149 -13.46 -1.86 -27.43
N GLU A 150 -12.14 -1.97 -27.61
CA GLU A 150 -11.51 -2.52 -28.80
C GLU A 150 -11.53 -4.05 -28.75
N LYS A 151 -12.36 -4.65 -29.60
CA LYS A 151 -12.51 -6.12 -29.67
C LYS A 151 -11.18 -6.85 -29.87
N GLU A 152 -10.31 -6.33 -30.74
CA GLU A 152 -9.00 -6.96 -30.98
C GLU A 152 -8.13 -7.03 -29.73
N ILE A 153 -8.16 -5.99 -28.89
CA ILE A 153 -7.43 -5.97 -27.61
C ILE A 153 -8.06 -6.96 -26.64
N LEU A 154 -9.40 -6.98 -26.59
CA LEU A 154 -10.15 -7.91 -25.74
C LEU A 154 -9.82 -9.36 -26.08
N ASP A 155 -9.85 -9.72 -27.37
CA ASP A 155 -9.56 -11.08 -27.85
C ASP A 155 -8.11 -11.49 -27.48
N LYS A 156 -7.14 -10.57 -27.62
CA LYS A 156 -5.75 -10.82 -27.21
C LYS A 156 -5.60 -11.05 -25.71
N ILE A 157 -6.30 -10.28 -24.88
CA ILE A 157 -6.28 -10.46 -23.42
C ILE A 157 -6.87 -11.82 -23.07
N ILE A 158 -8.07 -12.14 -23.56
CA ILE A 158 -8.74 -13.42 -23.28
C ILE A 158 -7.85 -14.61 -23.66
N GLN A 159 -7.14 -14.53 -24.78
CA GLN A 159 -6.23 -15.57 -25.23
C GLN A 159 -4.98 -15.72 -24.34
N ALA A 160 -4.48 -14.61 -23.77
CA ALA A 160 -3.32 -14.61 -22.89
C ALA A 160 -3.67 -14.94 -21.42
N THR A 161 -4.94 -14.88 -21.04
CA THR A 161 -5.41 -15.11 -19.68
C THR A 161 -5.35 -16.57 -19.29
N GLU A 162 -4.74 -16.85 -18.15
CA GLU A 162 -4.92 -18.11 -17.43
C GLU A 162 -6.20 -18.04 -16.59
N TRP A 163 -7.10 -19.00 -16.82
CA TRP A 163 -8.40 -19.07 -16.15
C TRP A 163 -8.37 -20.10 -15.02
N GLU A 164 -8.83 -19.69 -13.84
CA GLU A 164 -9.00 -20.61 -12.71
C GLU A 164 -10.06 -21.67 -13.05
N LYS A 165 -9.77 -22.92 -12.71
CA LYS A 165 -10.75 -24.00 -12.88
C LYS A 165 -11.88 -23.79 -11.87
N LEU A 166 -13.10 -23.64 -12.38
CA LEU A 166 -14.27 -23.62 -11.53
C LEU A 166 -14.49 -24.99 -10.91
N ASP A 167 -14.78 -25.01 -9.60
CA ASP A 167 -15.21 -26.23 -8.93
C ASP A 167 -16.50 -26.75 -9.58
N GLU A 168 -16.57 -28.07 -9.79
CA GLU A 168 -17.77 -28.71 -10.30
C GLU A 168 -18.84 -28.69 -9.19
N VAL A 169 -19.80 -27.76 -9.28
CA VAL A 169 -20.93 -27.70 -8.36
C VAL A 169 -22.03 -28.64 -8.86
N LYS A 170 -22.39 -29.64 -8.04
CA LYS A 170 -23.52 -30.54 -8.30
C LYS A 170 -24.74 -30.08 -7.52
N LEU A 171 -25.89 -30.02 -8.18
CA LEU A 171 -27.18 -29.88 -7.51
C LEU A 171 -27.41 -31.14 -6.66
N ILE A 172 -27.63 -30.94 -5.37
CA ILE A 172 -28.15 -31.97 -4.48
C ILE A 172 -29.67 -31.95 -4.63
N ASP A 173 -30.25 -33.08 -5.02
CA ASP A 173 -31.71 -33.24 -5.05
C ASP A 173 -32.25 -32.93 -3.65
N VAL A 174 -33.20 -31.99 -3.60
CA VAL A 174 -33.90 -31.64 -2.37
C VAL A 174 -34.63 -32.90 -1.91
N ILE A 175 -34.23 -33.45 -0.77
CA ILE A 175 -34.97 -34.53 -0.11
C ILE A 175 -36.34 -33.97 0.24
N GLU A 176 -37.37 -34.35 -0.52
CA GLU A 176 -38.77 -34.09 -0.16
C GLU A 176 -39.01 -34.71 1.23
N ARG A 177 -39.42 -33.85 2.18
CA ARG A 177 -39.78 -34.23 3.55
C ARG A 177 -41.22 -34.71 3.63
#